data_AF-A0A8T5IK55-F1
#
_entry.id   AF-A0A8T5IK55-F1
#
_cell.length_a   1.000
_cell.length_b   1.000
_cell.length_c   1.000
_cell.angle_alpha   90.00
_cell.angle_beta   90.00
_cell.angle_gamma   90.00
#
_symmetry.space_group_name_H-M   'P 1'
#
loop_
_entity.id
_entity.type
_entity.pdbx_description
1 polymer ?
#
loop_
_entity_poly.entity_id
_entity_poly.type
_entity_poly.pdbx_seq_one_letter_code
_entity_poly.pdbx_strand_id
1 'polypeptide(L)'
;MELEAFESIIKARARRYASTPSEIEDYAQEARIVAWQALQRDADDQKAYVRTAINNSMRNTQEKERAQKRNPRGGLSYLSQTVSDSDERRLENFVGEEDMPIGREFVESVKENLRSRYGRNYIQGLQVDERYPKNTIRKIIRTVIEEVEEIPFGEIPEKVNKDFFKERGMISFLNIFYSGSPYMAVNDAYFNQILPWEWSRVPKNYWQTNLKFRRARDAVAWFAKKRDIFSIEDCGTVIGDDFRNEGLGGMLHQVFNDSTFLALKMKFPELRPWNMKYSPKGSYDKKEFRINALNDYLISQGAIPLDGLSPEETYDQIGLRNFLTKSSIKDFGLFTLLNRYGRSIYRMFEDNFPEQILPWTIKNVKYVWEDNPKETAVKAVKWLIEDYLQLEEEEIPQHITQDLFRRLKLSRIIKNERVGFRGSPFEAVNAAYPNVFSLDDFRRGRKTVRINLEGKTVA
;
A
#
# COMPACT_ATOMS: atom_id res chain seq x y z
N MET A 1 12.06 12.50 -4.42
CA MET A 1 12.64 11.68 -5.47
C MET A 1 11.75 10.46 -5.56
N GLU A 2 11.17 10.22 -6.73
CA GLU A 2 10.24 9.13 -6.95
C GLU A 2 10.93 7.76 -6.96
N LEU A 3 10.17 6.70 -6.65
CA LEU A 3 10.66 5.32 -6.68
C LEU A 3 11.16 4.93 -8.09
N GLU A 4 10.50 5.46 -9.10
CA GLU A 4 10.74 5.32 -10.53
C GLU A 4 12.17 5.73 -10.90
N ALA A 5 12.75 6.70 -10.19
CA ALA A 5 14.14 7.12 -10.40
C ALA A 5 15.16 6.01 -10.07
N PHE A 6 14.76 5.00 -9.29
CA PHE A 6 15.60 3.86 -8.90
C PHE A 6 15.33 2.59 -9.70
N GLU A 7 14.29 2.56 -10.54
CA GLU A 7 13.82 1.35 -11.21
C GLU A 7 14.90 0.72 -12.11
N SER A 8 15.69 1.55 -12.80
CA SER A 8 16.82 1.10 -13.61
C SER A 8 17.90 0.39 -12.79
N ILE A 9 18.21 0.94 -11.61
CA ILE A 9 19.19 0.37 -10.68
C ILE A 9 18.64 -0.92 -10.06
N ILE A 10 17.37 -0.93 -9.66
CA ILE A 10 16.69 -2.10 -9.09
C ILE A 10 16.76 -3.28 -10.07
N LYS A 11 16.33 -3.09 -11.32
CA LYS A 11 16.36 -4.13 -12.35
C LYS A 11 17.78 -4.60 -12.65
N ALA A 12 18.74 -3.68 -12.77
CA ALA A 12 20.13 -4.02 -13.04
C ALA A 12 20.76 -4.83 -11.90
N ARG A 13 20.42 -4.52 -10.65
CA ARG A 13 20.93 -5.24 -9.47
C ARG A 13 20.27 -6.59 -9.31
N ALA A 14 18.95 -6.69 -9.47
CA ALA A 14 18.23 -7.97 -9.38
C ALA A 14 18.80 -9.03 -10.34
N ARG A 15 19.13 -8.65 -11.58
CA ARG A 15 19.79 -9.51 -12.57
C ARG A 15 21.16 -10.08 -12.15
N ARG A 16 21.83 -9.46 -11.17
CA ARG A 16 23.11 -9.97 -10.63
C ARG A 16 22.91 -11.08 -9.60
N TYR A 17 21.75 -11.12 -8.95
CA TYR A 17 21.46 -12.04 -7.84
C TYR A 17 20.60 -13.24 -8.25
N ALA A 18 19.94 -13.16 -9.41
CA ALA A 18 19.00 -14.16 -9.92
C ALA A 18 19.28 -14.54 -11.38
N SER A 19 18.95 -15.79 -11.74
CA SER A 19 19.18 -16.31 -13.09
C SER A 19 17.89 -16.52 -13.90
N THR A 20 16.77 -16.74 -13.22
CA THR A 20 15.47 -16.90 -13.89
C THR A 20 14.67 -15.59 -13.92
N PRO A 21 13.82 -15.34 -14.93
CA PRO A 21 12.97 -14.15 -14.99
C PRO A 21 12.09 -13.96 -13.74
N SER A 22 11.54 -15.06 -13.18
CA SER A 22 10.73 -15.00 -11.96
C SER A 22 11.55 -14.57 -10.75
N GLU A 23 12.76 -15.10 -10.59
CA GLU A 23 13.64 -14.70 -9.47
C GLU A 23 14.09 -13.26 -9.60
N ILE A 24 14.39 -12.80 -10.83
CA ILE A 24 14.75 -11.40 -11.07
C ILE A 24 13.62 -10.48 -10.61
N GLU A 25 12.37 -10.82 -10.90
CA GLU A 25 11.23 -10.02 -10.46
C GLU A 25 11.02 -10.10 -8.93
N ASP A 26 11.27 -11.25 -8.30
CA ASP A 26 11.21 -11.38 -6.83
C ASP A 26 12.17 -10.41 -6.14
N TYR A 27 13.44 -10.40 -6.57
CA TYR A 27 14.45 -9.48 -6.05
C TYR A 27 14.11 -8.02 -6.37
N ALA A 28 13.55 -7.75 -7.54
CA ALA A 28 13.14 -6.39 -7.92
C ALA A 28 12.01 -5.87 -7.02
N GLN A 29 10.98 -6.67 -6.76
CA GLN A 29 9.85 -6.29 -5.90
C GLN A 29 10.28 -6.06 -4.45
N GLU A 30 11.12 -6.95 -3.89
CA GLU A 30 11.72 -6.73 -2.57
C GLU A 30 12.42 -5.37 -2.51
N ALA A 31 13.26 -5.07 -3.51
CA ALA A 31 13.99 -3.83 -3.56
C ALA A 31 13.09 -2.60 -3.74
N ARG A 32 11.98 -2.70 -4.48
CA ARG A 32 10.99 -1.62 -4.59
C ARG A 32 10.35 -1.30 -3.24
N ILE A 33 9.96 -2.31 -2.48
CA ILE A 33 9.37 -2.14 -1.14
C ILE A 33 10.39 -1.47 -0.20
N VAL A 34 11.63 -1.96 -0.19
CA VAL A 34 12.70 -1.40 0.66
C VAL A 34 13.06 0.03 0.24
N ALA A 35 13.14 0.29 -1.07
CA ALA A 35 13.40 1.63 -1.59
C ALA A 35 12.29 2.60 -1.19
N TRP A 36 11.02 2.19 -1.29
CA TRP A 36 9.89 2.99 -0.84
C TRP A 36 9.98 3.32 0.65
N GLN A 37 10.25 2.32 1.49
CA GLN A 37 10.42 2.55 2.94
C GLN A 37 11.60 3.48 3.24
N ALA A 38 12.72 3.34 2.52
CA ALA A 38 13.89 4.20 2.67
C ALA A 38 13.59 5.65 2.25
N LEU A 39 12.79 5.85 1.21
CA LEU A 39 12.36 7.18 0.73
C LEU A 39 11.53 7.95 1.76
N GLN A 40 10.90 7.27 2.72
CA GLN A 40 10.15 7.93 3.79
C GLN A 40 11.04 8.49 4.91
N ARG A 41 12.27 8.00 5.07
CA ARG A 41 13.18 8.43 6.14
C ARG A 41 13.95 9.68 5.74
N ASP A 42 14.30 10.50 6.72
CA ASP A 42 15.17 11.66 6.51
C ASP A 42 16.65 11.24 6.51
N ALA A 43 17.40 11.68 5.51
CA ALA A 43 18.79 11.31 5.31
C ALA A 43 19.52 12.39 4.48
N ASP A 44 20.74 12.74 4.88
CA ASP A 44 21.55 13.80 4.27
C ASP A 44 21.75 13.59 2.75
N ASP A 45 22.10 12.36 2.34
CA ASP A 45 22.08 11.94 0.94
C ASP A 45 21.04 10.83 0.75
N GLN A 46 19.80 11.26 0.49
CA GLN A 46 18.67 10.37 0.24
C GLN A 46 18.96 9.36 -0.87
N LYS A 47 19.70 9.76 -1.92
CA LYS A 47 19.95 8.91 -3.09
C LYS A 47 20.96 7.82 -2.76
N ALA A 48 22.03 8.15 -2.04
CA ALA A 48 22.98 7.18 -1.54
C ALA A 48 22.34 6.25 -0.49
N TYR A 49 21.50 6.78 0.40
CA TYR A 49 20.80 6.00 1.41
C TYR A 49 19.90 4.93 0.79
N VAL A 50 19.03 5.32 -0.15
CA VAL A 50 18.13 4.38 -0.86
C VAL A 50 18.92 3.33 -1.64
N ARG A 51 19.98 3.73 -2.35
CA ARG A 51 20.87 2.78 -3.06
C ARG A 51 21.50 1.76 -2.11
N THR A 52 21.94 2.22 -0.94
CA THR A 52 22.54 1.37 0.09
C THR A 52 21.51 0.40 0.67
N ALA A 53 20.30 0.87 0.95
CA ALA A 53 19.19 0.04 1.42
C ALA A 53 18.84 -1.06 0.40
N ILE A 54 18.72 -0.72 -0.90
CA ILE A 54 18.48 -1.68 -1.99
C ILE A 54 19.58 -2.75 -2.02
N ASN A 55 20.85 -2.33 -2.06
CA ASN A 55 21.98 -3.27 -2.15
C ASN A 55 22.07 -4.18 -0.92
N ASN A 56 21.87 -3.62 0.28
CA ASN A 56 21.90 -4.39 1.52
C ASN A 56 20.75 -5.40 1.58
N SER A 57 19.55 -5.06 1.11
CA SER A 57 18.43 -6.01 1.07
C SER A 57 18.76 -7.23 0.23
N MET A 58 19.14 -7.02 -1.05
CA MET A 58 19.44 -8.12 -1.96
C MET A 58 20.63 -8.97 -1.49
N ARG A 59 21.69 -8.33 -0.97
CA ARG A 59 22.86 -9.02 -0.42
C ARG A 59 22.51 -9.85 0.80
N ASN A 60 21.75 -9.30 1.75
CA ASN A 60 21.33 -10.01 2.95
C ASN A 60 20.44 -11.20 2.60
N THR A 61 19.56 -11.06 1.61
CA THR A 61 18.71 -12.14 1.10
C THR A 61 19.57 -13.28 0.52
N GLN A 62 20.57 -12.96 -0.32
CA GLN A 62 21.48 -13.96 -0.88
C GLN A 62 22.40 -14.62 0.18
N GLU A 63 22.97 -13.86 1.12
CA GLU A 63 23.84 -14.41 2.17
C GLU A 63 23.07 -15.38 3.08
N LYS A 64 21.80 -15.07 3.40
CA LYS A 64 20.93 -15.96 4.18
C LYS A 64 20.43 -17.17 3.37
N GLU A 65 20.21 -17.03 2.05
CA GLU A 65 19.96 -18.17 1.15
C GLU A 65 21.13 -19.16 1.13
N ARG A 66 22.36 -18.65 1.01
CA ARG A 66 23.58 -19.46 1.06
C ARG A 66 23.76 -20.12 2.43
N ALA A 67 23.37 -19.45 3.51
CA ALA A 67 23.40 -20.00 4.86
C ALA A 67 22.37 -21.13 5.06
N GLN A 68 21.18 -21.08 4.45
CA GLN A 68 20.17 -22.15 4.53
C GLN A 68 20.46 -23.35 3.62
N LYS A 69 21.16 -23.16 2.48
CA LYS A 69 21.68 -24.27 1.66
C LYS A 69 22.72 -25.12 2.40
N ARG A 70 23.25 -24.62 3.53
CA ARG A 70 23.96 -25.43 4.52
C ARG A 70 22.90 -26.07 5.42
N ASN A 71 22.64 -27.36 5.23
CA ASN A 71 21.64 -28.14 5.96
C ASN A 71 21.50 -27.72 7.45
N PRO A 72 20.29 -27.49 7.98
CA PRO A 72 20.10 -27.35 9.42
C PRO A 72 20.27 -28.69 10.13
N ARG A 73 20.96 -28.61 11.28
CA ARG A 73 21.14 -29.68 12.27
C ARG A 73 19.79 -30.19 12.77
N GLY A 74 19.57 -31.52 12.72
CA GLY A 74 18.56 -32.18 13.56
C GLY A 74 17.47 -33.00 12.88
N GLY A 75 17.77 -33.70 11.77
CA GLY A 75 16.91 -34.78 11.27
C GLY A 75 17.70 -36.08 11.17
N LEU A 76 17.10 -37.20 11.58
CA LEU A 76 17.67 -38.54 11.39
C LEU A 76 17.76 -38.85 9.90
N SER A 77 18.91 -39.37 9.47
CA SER A 77 19.17 -39.70 8.06
C SER A 77 18.70 -41.11 7.69
N TYR A 78 18.47 -42.00 8.66
CA TYR A 78 18.16 -43.43 8.46
C TYR A 78 17.03 -43.92 9.39
N LEU A 79 16.17 -44.85 8.92
CA LEU A 79 15.09 -45.46 9.76
C LEU A 79 15.61 -46.41 10.85
N SER A 80 16.85 -46.88 10.72
CA SER A 80 17.52 -47.76 11.69
C SER A 80 18.15 -46.99 12.86
N GLN A 81 18.17 -45.65 12.81
CA GLN A 81 18.68 -44.83 13.91
C GLN A 81 17.67 -44.76 15.06
N THR A 82 18.18 -44.80 16.29
CA THR A 82 17.40 -44.61 17.51
C THR A 82 16.90 -43.17 17.60
N VAL A 83 15.69 -42.98 18.14
CA VAL A 83 15.03 -41.66 18.18
C VAL A 83 15.80 -40.66 19.05
N SER A 84 16.49 -41.16 20.09
CA SER A 84 17.46 -40.40 20.87
C SER A 84 18.40 -41.35 21.62
N ASP A 85 19.44 -40.81 22.27
CA ASP A 85 20.32 -41.58 23.18
C ASP A 85 19.56 -42.17 24.40
N SER A 86 18.33 -41.71 24.65
CA SER A 86 17.46 -42.17 25.74
C SER A 86 16.30 -43.04 25.28
N ASP A 87 16.07 -43.20 23.98
CA ASP A 87 14.96 -43.98 23.40
C ASP A 87 15.53 -44.95 22.36
N GLU A 88 15.72 -46.20 22.77
CA GLU A 88 16.30 -47.28 21.97
C GLU A 88 15.41 -47.71 20.79
N ARG A 89 14.17 -47.20 20.72
CA ARG A 89 13.27 -47.54 19.61
C ARG A 89 13.76 -46.92 18.31
N ARG A 90 13.75 -47.75 17.27
CA ARG A 90 14.06 -47.36 15.90
C ARG A 90 12.81 -46.84 15.22
N LEU A 91 12.99 -46.01 14.20
CA LEU A 91 11.88 -45.41 13.46
C LEU A 91 10.95 -46.44 12.80
N GLU A 92 11.46 -47.61 12.43
CA GLU A 92 10.69 -48.76 11.94
C GLU A 92 9.69 -49.32 12.96
N ASN A 93 9.95 -49.12 14.26
CA ASN A 93 9.10 -49.58 15.36
C ASN A 93 7.84 -48.72 15.54
N PHE A 94 7.80 -47.51 14.97
CA PHE A 94 6.66 -46.59 15.12
C PHE A 94 5.53 -46.86 14.11
N VAL A 95 5.68 -47.85 13.22
CA VAL A 95 4.63 -48.30 12.30
C VAL A 95 3.94 -49.54 12.89
N GLY A 96 2.94 -49.32 13.74
CA GLY A 96 1.99 -50.38 14.17
C GLY A 96 2.37 -51.19 15.41
N GLU A 97 2.79 -50.56 16.51
CA GLU A 97 2.84 -51.22 17.83
C GLU A 97 1.45 -51.33 18.48
N GLU A 98 1.21 -52.46 19.16
CA GLU A 98 -0.07 -52.92 19.72
C GLU A 98 -0.66 -52.06 20.87
N ASP A 99 0.10 -51.11 21.42
CA ASP A 99 -0.31 -50.28 22.57
C ASP A 99 -0.78 -48.86 22.20
N MET A 100 -1.24 -48.67 20.96
CA MET A 100 -1.85 -47.42 20.52
C MET A 100 -3.39 -47.47 20.58
N PRO A 101 -4.11 -46.33 20.78
CA PRO A 101 -5.58 -46.29 20.81
C PRO A 101 -6.28 -46.66 19.48
N ILE A 102 -5.50 -47.12 18.49
CA ILE A 102 -5.89 -47.29 17.10
C ILE A 102 -5.98 -48.78 16.85
N GLY A 103 -7.21 -49.27 16.69
CA GLY A 103 -7.48 -50.69 16.54
C GLY A 103 -6.71 -51.33 15.39
N ARG A 104 -6.38 -52.61 15.56
CA ARG A 104 -5.70 -53.49 14.59
C ARG A 104 -6.28 -53.39 13.16
N GLU A 105 -7.58 -53.11 13.06
CA GLU A 105 -8.33 -52.91 11.82
C GLU A 105 -7.88 -51.67 10.99
N PHE A 106 -7.57 -50.54 11.63
CA PHE A 106 -7.09 -49.34 10.92
C PHE A 106 -5.71 -49.58 10.29
N VAL A 107 -4.82 -50.26 11.02
CA VAL A 107 -3.48 -50.61 10.54
C VAL A 107 -3.55 -51.56 9.35
N GLU A 108 -4.43 -52.57 9.40
CA GLU A 108 -4.62 -53.48 8.27
C GLU A 108 -5.26 -52.78 7.07
N SER A 109 -6.21 -51.87 7.27
CA SER A 109 -6.78 -51.02 6.21
C SER A 109 -5.71 -50.18 5.50
N VAL A 110 -4.81 -49.53 6.24
CA VAL A 110 -3.68 -48.77 5.65
C VAL A 110 -2.77 -49.71 4.85
N LYS A 111 -2.46 -50.90 5.37
CA LYS A 111 -1.61 -51.87 4.67
C LYS A 111 -2.26 -52.40 3.40
N GLU A 112 -3.55 -52.68 3.42
CA GLU A 112 -4.32 -53.19 2.27
C GLU A 112 -4.40 -52.15 1.15
N ASN A 113 -4.70 -50.89 1.50
CA ASN A 113 -4.72 -49.77 0.55
C ASN A 113 -3.35 -49.51 -0.09
N LEU A 114 -2.27 -49.50 0.72
CA LEU A 114 -0.90 -49.39 0.19
C LEU A 114 -0.53 -50.56 -0.74
N ARG A 115 -0.97 -51.80 -0.44
CA ARG A 115 -0.75 -52.99 -1.30
C ARG A 115 -1.51 -52.87 -2.61
N SER A 116 -2.77 -52.42 -2.55
CA SER A 116 -3.64 -52.21 -3.71
C SER A 116 -3.07 -51.14 -4.64
N ARG A 117 -2.70 -49.98 -4.10
CA ARG A 117 -2.22 -48.81 -4.88
C ARG A 117 -0.82 -48.99 -5.45
N TYR A 118 0.08 -49.67 -4.74
CA TYR A 118 1.50 -49.76 -5.13
C TYR A 118 1.97 -51.16 -5.61
N GLY A 119 1.11 -52.20 -5.59
CA GLY A 119 1.34 -53.50 -6.26
C GLY A 119 2.54 -54.32 -5.74
N ARG A 120 3.15 -55.20 -6.57
CA ARG A 120 4.35 -56.02 -6.22
C ARG A 120 5.54 -55.21 -5.66
N ASN A 121 5.54 -53.88 -5.83
CA ASN A 121 6.49 -52.96 -5.20
C ASN A 121 6.20 -52.72 -3.70
N TYR A 122 5.17 -53.31 -3.09
CA TYR A 122 4.96 -53.30 -1.65
C TYR A 122 5.93 -54.25 -0.91
N ILE A 123 6.22 -55.41 -1.51
CA ILE A 123 7.17 -56.41 -0.97
C ILE A 123 8.64 -56.04 -1.29
N GLN A 124 8.89 -55.38 -2.43
CA GLN A 124 10.23 -54.90 -2.80
C GLN A 124 10.52 -53.43 -2.43
N GLY A 125 9.52 -52.57 -2.29
CA GLY A 125 9.67 -51.11 -2.07
C GLY A 125 9.46 -50.64 -0.62
N LEU A 126 9.22 -51.58 0.30
CA LEU A 126 9.53 -51.43 1.73
C LEU A 126 10.91 -52.03 2.07
N GLN A 127 11.72 -52.43 1.08
CA GLN A 127 13.16 -52.22 1.26
C GLN A 127 13.30 -50.71 1.45
N VAL A 128 13.35 -50.29 2.71
CA VAL A 128 13.78 -48.96 3.09
C VAL A 128 15.05 -48.72 2.30
N ASP A 129 15.00 -47.85 1.28
CA ASP A 129 16.24 -47.25 0.86
C ASP A 129 16.69 -46.47 2.07
N GLU A 130 17.65 -47.03 2.81
CA GLU A 130 18.24 -46.41 3.99
C GLU A 130 18.61 -44.95 3.67
N ARG A 131 18.92 -44.66 2.41
CA ARG A 131 19.21 -43.31 1.92
C ARG A 131 18.03 -42.33 1.92
N TYR A 132 16.75 -42.75 1.86
CA TYR A 132 15.59 -41.85 1.67
C TYR A 132 14.28 -42.27 2.39
N PRO A 133 14.26 -42.29 3.73
CA PRO A 133 13.10 -42.75 4.53
C PRO A 133 11.85 -41.87 4.44
N LYS A 134 12.01 -40.61 4.03
CA LYS A 134 10.93 -39.62 3.92
C LYS A 134 9.90 -39.94 2.82
N ASN A 135 10.30 -40.66 1.77
CA ASN A 135 9.40 -41.04 0.67
C ASN A 135 8.30 -42.01 1.09
N THR A 136 8.61 -42.95 1.97
CA THR A 136 7.63 -43.92 2.48
C THR A 136 6.59 -43.23 3.36
N ILE A 137 7.05 -42.32 4.22
CA ILE A 137 6.19 -41.53 5.11
C ILE A 137 5.26 -40.64 4.31
N ARG A 138 5.75 -40.03 3.23
CA ARG A 138 4.94 -39.27 2.27
C ARG A 138 3.75 -40.08 1.76
N LYS A 139 3.99 -41.32 1.33
CA LYS A 139 2.96 -42.22 0.79
C LYS A 139 1.95 -42.64 1.87
N ILE A 140 2.42 -42.95 3.07
CA ILE A 140 1.56 -43.31 4.21
C ILE A 140 0.61 -42.16 4.54
N ILE A 141 1.13 -40.95 4.75
CA ILE A 141 0.33 -39.77 5.06
C ILE A 141 -0.74 -39.54 4.00
N ARG A 142 -0.35 -39.60 2.72
CA ARG A 142 -1.27 -39.41 1.61
C ARG A 142 -2.37 -40.48 1.57
N THR A 143 -2.01 -41.74 1.77
CA THR A 143 -2.97 -42.86 1.77
C THR A 143 -3.97 -42.75 2.91
N VAL A 144 -3.52 -42.41 4.12
CA VAL A 144 -4.41 -42.23 5.27
C VAL A 144 -5.42 -41.10 4.99
N ILE A 145 -4.97 -39.98 4.43
CA ILE A 145 -5.85 -38.84 4.12
C ILE A 145 -6.85 -39.18 3.01
N GLU A 146 -6.37 -39.77 1.89
CA GLU A 146 -7.19 -39.97 0.69
C GLU A 146 -8.09 -41.20 0.75
N GLU A 147 -7.64 -42.31 1.35
CA GLU A 147 -8.28 -43.63 1.21
C GLU A 147 -8.85 -44.18 2.53
N VAL A 148 -8.25 -43.83 3.66
CA VAL A 148 -8.74 -44.30 4.96
C VAL A 148 -9.76 -43.33 5.54
N GLU A 149 -9.48 -42.04 5.45
CA GLU A 149 -10.32 -40.97 6.01
C GLU A 149 -11.15 -40.26 4.94
N GLU A 150 -10.88 -40.54 3.66
CA GLU A 150 -11.58 -39.99 2.50
C GLU A 150 -11.74 -38.45 2.56
N ILE A 151 -10.73 -37.74 3.09
CA ILE A 151 -10.79 -36.29 3.29
C ILE A 151 -10.65 -35.60 1.93
N PRO A 152 -11.65 -34.79 1.51
CA PRO A 152 -11.55 -34.02 0.28
C PRO A 152 -10.36 -33.05 0.33
N PHE A 153 -9.67 -32.87 -0.81
CA PHE A 153 -8.45 -32.06 -0.88
C PHE A 153 -8.59 -30.65 -0.28
N GLY A 154 -9.73 -29.98 -0.51
CA GLY A 154 -10.01 -28.64 0.01
C GLY A 154 -10.22 -28.57 1.53
N GLU A 155 -10.53 -29.69 2.19
CA GLU A 155 -10.80 -29.76 3.63
C GLU A 155 -9.54 -30.16 4.43
N ILE A 156 -8.47 -30.56 3.75
CA ILE A 156 -7.21 -30.97 4.37
C ILE A 156 -6.66 -29.91 5.35
N PRO A 157 -6.59 -28.60 5.02
CA PRO A 157 -6.04 -27.59 5.93
C PRO A 157 -6.80 -27.43 7.25
N GLU A 158 -8.08 -27.80 7.28
CA GLU A 158 -8.96 -27.73 8.46
C GLU A 158 -8.90 -29.03 9.27
N LYS A 159 -9.01 -30.18 8.59
CA LYS A 159 -9.14 -31.50 9.23
C LYS A 159 -7.81 -32.16 9.60
N VAL A 160 -6.74 -31.92 8.84
CA VAL A 160 -5.45 -32.64 9.00
C VAL A 160 -4.51 -31.86 9.94
N ASN A 161 -4.89 -31.74 11.21
CA ASN A 161 -4.16 -30.97 12.23
C ASN A 161 -3.27 -31.88 13.11
N LYS A 162 -2.67 -31.35 14.19
CA LYS A 162 -1.80 -32.16 15.06
C LYS A 162 -2.54 -33.30 15.76
N ASP A 163 -3.81 -33.09 16.11
CA ASP A 163 -4.67 -34.10 16.73
C ASP A 163 -5.00 -35.20 15.72
N PHE A 164 -5.22 -34.87 14.44
CA PHE A 164 -5.35 -35.87 13.37
C PHE A 164 -4.19 -36.89 13.38
N PHE A 165 -2.95 -36.40 13.41
CA PHE A 165 -1.77 -37.26 13.47
C PHE A 165 -1.65 -38.01 14.80
N LYS A 166 -2.05 -37.40 15.93
CA LYS A 166 -1.98 -38.01 17.25
C LYS A 166 -2.98 -39.15 17.41
N GLU A 167 -4.24 -38.91 17.05
CA GLU A 167 -5.32 -39.89 17.09
C GLU A 167 -5.07 -41.09 16.18
N ARG A 168 -4.27 -40.90 15.11
CA ARG A 168 -3.87 -41.94 14.14
C ARG A 168 -2.46 -42.45 14.36
N GLY A 169 -1.82 -42.08 15.48
CA GLY A 169 -0.55 -42.69 15.88
C GLY A 169 0.65 -42.23 15.07
N MET A 170 0.44 -41.29 14.16
CA MET A 170 1.43 -40.72 13.26
C MET A 170 2.13 -39.48 13.83
N ILE A 171 1.95 -39.18 15.13
CA ILE A 171 2.58 -38.02 15.77
C ILE A 171 4.11 -38.10 15.75
N SER A 172 4.66 -39.32 15.82
CA SER A 172 6.09 -39.59 15.68
C SER A 172 6.62 -39.12 14.33
N PHE A 173 5.87 -39.32 13.23
CA PHE A 173 6.26 -38.83 11.90
C PHE A 173 6.39 -37.31 11.87
N LEU A 174 5.47 -36.58 12.50
CA LEU A 174 5.55 -35.13 12.58
C LEU A 174 6.80 -34.70 13.34
N ASN A 175 7.02 -35.25 14.53
CA ASN A 175 8.10 -34.83 15.40
C ASN A 175 9.48 -35.13 14.80
N ILE A 176 9.63 -36.28 14.14
CA ILE A 176 10.92 -36.75 13.64
C ILE A 176 11.27 -36.14 12.27
N PHE A 177 10.31 -36.05 11.34
CA PHE A 177 10.61 -35.66 9.93
C PHE A 177 10.16 -34.25 9.55
N TYR A 178 9.26 -33.66 10.34
CA TYR A 178 8.57 -32.43 9.99
C TYR A 178 8.59 -31.39 11.12
N SER A 179 9.49 -31.54 12.10
CA SER A 179 9.66 -30.62 13.24
C SER A 179 8.35 -30.33 13.98
N GLY A 180 7.49 -31.34 14.10
CA GLY A 180 6.18 -31.25 14.75
C GLY A 180 5.11 -30.48 13.95
N SER A 181 5.32 -30.23 12.65
CA SER A 181 4.43 -29.43 11.80
C SER A 181 3.55 -30.30 10.88
N PRO A 182 2.22 -30.38 11.13
CA PRO A 182 1.28 -31.05 10.23
C PRO A 182 1.32 -30.49 8.81
N TYR A 183 1.40 -29.15 8.66
CA TYR A 183 1.55 -28.50 7.36
C TYR A 183 2.76 -29.05 6.59
N MET A 184 3.93 -29.15 7.21
CA MET A 184 5.14 -29.61 6.49
C MET A 184 4.99 -31.06 6.01
N ALA A 185 4.30 -31.89 6.79
CA ALA A 185 4.05 -33.29 6.47
C ALA A 185 3.10 -33.42 5.27
N VAL A 186 1.99 -32.69 5.30
CA VAL A 186 1.00 -32.65 4.21
C VAL A 186 1.58 -31.98 2.97
N ASN A 187 2.27 -30.85 3.12
CA ASN A 187 2.87 -30.12 2.01
C ASN A 187 3.93 -30.96 1.28
N ASP A 188 4.65 -31.82 1.99
CA ASP A 188 5.53 -32.84 1.40
C ASP A 188 4.74 -33.98 0.74
N ALA A 189 3.62 -34.42 1.34
CA ALA A 189 2.69 -35.42 0.77
C ALA A 189 2.08 -35.01 -0.59
N TYR A 190 1.75 -33.74 -0.73
CA TYR A 190 1.07 -33.18 -1.90
C TYR A 190 1.97 -32.27 -2.75
N PHE A 191 3.29 -32.38 -2.61
CA PHE A 191 4.26 -31.64 -3.45
C PHE A 191 3.99 -30.14 -3.59
N ASN A 192 3.72 -29.45 -2.48
CA ASN A 192 3.43 -28.00 -2.42
C ASN A 192 2.12 -27.55 -3.09
N GLN A 193 1.14 -28.43 -3.27
CA GLN A 193 -0.18 -28.04 -3.81
C GLN A 193 -1.08 -27.31 -2.79
N ILE A 194 -0.76 -27.36 -1.50
CA ILE A 194 -1.55 -26.72 -0.43
C ILE A 194 -0.82 -25.48 0.09
N LEU A 195 -1.50 -24.34 0.07
CA LEU A 195 -0.88 -23.09 0.48
C LEU A 195 -0.85 -22.99 2.03
N PRO A 196 0.27 -22.57 2.63
CA PRO A 196 0.41 -22.51 4.08
C PRO A 196 -0.54 -21.55 4.78
N TRP A 197 -1.09 -20.56 4.07
CA TRP A 197 -2.08 -19.61 4.59
C TRP A 197 -3.52 -20.09 4.45
N GLU A 198 -3.77 -21.22 3.79
CA GLU A 198 -5.08 -21.89 3.81
C GLU A 198 -5.30 -22.68 5.11
N TRP A 199 -4.25 -22.86 5.92
CA TRP A 199 -4.30 -23.52 7.22
C TRP A 199 -4.76 -22.56 8.31
N SER A 200 -5.42 -23.10 9.34
CA SER A 200 -5.82 -22.34 10.54
C SER A 200 -4.64 -21.64 11.23
N ARG A 201 -3.42 -22.18 11.11
CA ARG A 201 -2.18 -21.56 11.57
C ARG A 201 -1.04 -21.81 10.58
N VAL A 202 -0.50 -20.71 10.05
CA VAL A 202 0.74 -20.73 9.25
C VAL A 202 1.91 -21.24 10.13
N PRO A 203 2.82 -22.08 9.61
CA PRO A 203 3.97 -22.58 10.37
C PRO A 203 4.78 -21.49 11.06
N LYS A 204 5.36 -21.81 12.22
CA LYS A 204 6.23 -20.90 12.95
C LYS A 204 7.38 -20.43 12.06
N ASN A 205 7.68 -19.12 12.13
CA ASN A 205 8.72 -18.44 11.36
C ASN A 205 8.58 -18.48 9.83
N TYR A 206 7.44 -18.92 9.28
CA TYR A 206 7.24 -19.01 7.82
C TYR A 206 7.50 -17.69 7.08
N TRP A 207 7.01 -16.58 7.66
CA TRP A 207 7.16 -15.21 7.16
C TRP A 207 8.46 -14.51 7.58
N GLN A 208 9.28 -15.16 8.40
CA GLN A 208 10.56 -14.62 8.88
C GLN A 208 11.76 -15.21 8.12
N THR A 209 11.48 -16.03 7.10
CA THR A 209 12.50 -16.58 6.21
C THR A 209 12.95 -15.58 5.15
N ASN A 210 14.09 -15.84 4.53
CA ASN A 210 14.56 -15.20 3.29
C ASN A 210 13.54 -15.27 2.14
N LEU A 211 12.75 -16.34 2.06
CA LEU A 211 11.70 -16.49 1.05
C LEU A 211 10.45 -15.67 1.37
N LYS A 212 10.44 -14.86 2.44
CA LYS A 212 9.23 -14.16 2.88
C LYS A 212 8.62 -13.26 1.81
N PHE A 213 9.43 -12.58 0.99
CA PHE A 213 8.92 -11.73 -0.08
C PHE A 213 8.34 -12.58 -1.22
N ARG A 214 9.05 -13.60 -1.72
CA ARG A 214 8.49 -14.54 -2.70
C ARG A 214 7.17 -15.16 -2.22
N ARG A 215 7.16 -15.67 -0.98
CA ARG A 215 5.96 -16.26 -0.37
C ARG A 215 4.84 -15.23 -0.22
N ALA A 216 5.18 -14.01 0.19
CA ALA A 216 4.22 -12.93 0.34
C ALA A 216 3.66 -12.49 -1.02
N ARG A 217 4.46 -12.50 -2.09
CA ARG A 217 4.02 -12.26 -3.46
C ARG A 217 2.95 -13.26 -3.86
N ASP A 218 3.23 -14.55 -3.66
CA ASP A 218 2.31 -15.64 -4.03
C ASP A 218 1.03 -15.56 -3.18
N ALA A 219 1.16 -15.22 -1.90
CA ALA A 219 0.04 -15.00 -0.99
C ALA A 219 -0.82 -13.78 -1.36
N VAL A 220 -0.20 -12.65 -1.71
CA VAL A 220 -0.90 -11.45 -2.19
C VAL A 220 -1.58 -11.73 -3.53
N ALA A 221 -0.94 -12.47 -4.43
CA ALA A 221 -1.54 -12.85 -5.72
C ALA A 221 -2.77 -13.74 -5.51
N TRP A 222 -2.67 -14.75 -4.63
CA TRP A 222 -3.80 -15.59 -4.23
C TRP A 222 -4.91 -14.76 -3.57
N PHE A 223 -4.57 -13.90 -2.61
CA PHE A 223 -5.52 -13.04 -1.91
C PHE A 223 -6.29 -12.15 -2.89
N ALA A 224 -5.56 -11.50 -3.79
CA ALA A 224 -6.14 -10.62 -4.79
C ALA A 224 -7.04 -11.39 -5.76
N LYS A 225 -6.67 -12.61 -6.17
CA LYS A 225 -7.56 -13.46 -6.97
C LYS A 225 -8.82 -13.86 -6.19
N LYS A 226 -8.69 -14.21 -4.91
CA LYS A 226 -9.79 -14.68 -4.07
C LYS A 226 -10.80 -13.58 -3.73
N ARG A 227 -10.33 -12.33 -3.66
CA ARG A 227 -11.14 -11.14 -3.35
C ARG A 227 -11.50 -10.32 -4.59
N ASP A 228 -11.25 -10.85 -5.79
CA ASP A 228 -11.50 -10.19 -7.08
C ASP A 228 -10.85 -8.79 -7.23
N ILE A 229 -9.60 -8.67 -6.77
CA ILE A 229 -8.77 -7.46 -6.86
C ILE A 229 -7.87 -7.54 -8.10
N PHE A 230 -8.26 -6.84 -9.16
CA PHE A 230 -7.59 -6.86 -10.45
C PHE A 230 -7.05 -5.49 -10.89
N SER A 231 -7.42 -4.42 -10.19
CA SER A 231 -7.05 -3.03 -10.52
C SER A 231 -6.64 -2.21 -9.28
N ILE A 232 -6.16 -0.99 -9.51
CA ILE A 232 -5.83 -0.02 -8.45
C ILE A 232 -7.11 0.39 -7.71
N GLU A 233 -8.20 0.53 -8.45
CA GLU A 233 -9.51 0.93 -7.94
C GLU A 233 -10.02 -0.09 -6.92
N ASP A 234 -9.85 -1.39 -7.19
CA ASP A 234 -10.22 -2.49 -6.28
C ASP A 234 -9.42 -2.46 -4.97
N CYS A 235 -8.19 -1.92 -4.99
CA CYS A 235 -7.37 -1.78 -3.79
C CYS A 235 -7.97 -0.80 -2.78
N GLY A 236 -8.80 0.15 -3.24
CA GLY A 236 -9.30 1.26 -2.44
C GLY A 236 -10.25 0.86 -1.31
N THR A 237 -10.78 -0.37 -1.31
CA THR A 237 -11.66 -0.86 -0.24
C THR A 237 -10.94 -1.77 0.76
N VAL A 238 -9.73 -2.23 0.44
CA VAL A 238 -9.01 -3.28 1.18
C VAL A 238 -8.43 -2.74 2.49
N ILE A 239 -8.70 -3.46 3.58
CA ILE A 239 -8.19 -3.16 4.93
C ILE A 239 -7.42 -4.34 5.52
N GLY A 240 -6.71 -4.10 6.64
CA GLY A 240 -5.85 -5.11 7.24
C GLY A 240 -6.60 -6.37 7.68
N ASP A 241 -7.86 -6.21 8.10
CA ASP A 241 -8.70 -7.33 8.52
C ASP A 241 -9.08 -8.25 7.36
N ASP A 242 -9.11 -7.74 6.12
CA ASP A 242 -9.30 -8.60 4.94
C ASP A 242 -8.18 -9.62 4.84
N PHE A 243 -6.93 -9.22 5.03
CA PHE A 243 -5.80 -10.16 5.08
C PHE A 243 -5.88 -11.10 6.29
N ARG A 244 -6.27 -10.60 7.47
CA ARG A 244 -6.33 -11.41 8.70
C ARG A 244 -7.37 -12.52 8.59
N ASN A 245 -8.54 -12.20 8.03
CA ASN A 245 -9.62 -13.15 7.82
C ASN A 245 -9.24 -14.27 6.84
N GLU A 246 -8.26 -14.03 5.96
CA GLU A 246 -7.72 -15.02 5.03
C GLU A 246 -6.42 -15.70 5.54
N GLY A 247 -6.12 -15.63 6.85
CA GLY A 247 -4.93 -16.27 7.42
C GLY A 247 -3.61 -15.56 7.11
N LEU A 248 -3.65 -14.38 6.46
CA LEU A 248 -2.48 -13.60 6.05
C LEU A 248 -2.06 -12.53 7.07
N GLY A 249 -2.66 -12.50 8.26
CA GLY A 249 -2.28 -11.55 9.32
C GLY A 249 -0.80 -11.62 9.70
N GLY A 250 -0.25 -12.84 9.80
CA GLY A 250 1.18 -13.03 10.08
C GLY A 250 2.08 -12.50 8.97
N MET A 251 1.68 -12.62 7.70
CA MET A 251 2.40 -12.06 6.56
C MET A 251 2.38 -10.55 6.62
N LEU A 252 1.18 -9.97 6.80
CA LEU A 252 0.98 -8.53 6.82
C LEU A 252 1.84 -7.87 7.90
N HIS A 253 1.86 -8.45 9.11
CA HIS A 253 2.69 -7.98 10.21
C HIS A 253 4.19 -8.14 9.95
N GLN A 254 4.66 -9.36 9.62
CA GLN A 254 6.10 -9.69 9.57
C GLN A 254 6.81 -9.21 8.31
N VAL A 255 6.10 -9.10 7.19
CA VAL A 255 6.67 -8.72 5.88
C VAL A 255 6.42 -7.25 5.59
N PHE A 256 5.20 -6.78 5.88
CA PHE A 256 4.73 -5.46 5.46
C PHE A 256 4.48 -4.49 6.61
N ASN A 257 4.83 -4.86 7.86
CA ASN A 257 4.65 -4.01 9.04
C ASN A 257 3.21 -3.48 9.18
N ASP A 258 2.24 -4.39 9.03
CA ASP A 258 0.80 -4.11 9.08
C ASP A 258 0.28 -3.16 7.98
N SER A 259 1.08 -2.88 6.94
CA SER A 259 0.71 -2.01 5.83
C SER A 259 0.04 -2.78 4.68
N THR A 260 -1.27 -2.61 4.53
CA THR A 260 -2.02 -3.14 3.38
C THR A 260 -1.55 -2.56 2.07
N PHE A 261 -1.20 -1.28 2.07
CA PHE A 261 -0.60 -0.60 0.93
C PHE A 261 0.67 -1.31 0.46
N LEU A 262 1.60 -1.63 1.36
CA LEU A 262 2.85 -2.29 0.97
C LEU A 262 2.60 -3.71 0.44
N ALA A 263 1.64 -4.43 1.03
CA ALA A 263 1.24 -5.74 0.54
C ALA A 263 0.68 -5.66 -0.88
N LEU A 264 -0.28 -4.77 -1.15
CA LEU A 264 -0.89 -4.64 -2.47
C LEU A 264 0.05 -4.00 -3.51
N LYS A 265 0.93 -3.07 -3.10
CA LYS A 265 1.95 -2.47 -3.99
C LYS A 265 2.89 -3.52 -4.57
N MET A 266 3.05 -4.65 -3.89
CA MET A 266 3.81 -5.79 -4.40
C MET A 266 3.20 -6.37 -5.68
N LYS A 267 1.87 -6.36 -5.81
CA LYS A 267 1.15 -6.79 -7.02
C LYS A 267 0.88 -5.64 -7.99
N PHE A 268 0.65 -4.44 -7.47
CA PHE A 268 0.32 -3.22 -8.21
C PHE A 268 1.42 -2.16 -7.98
N PRO A 269 2.56 -2.22 -8.69
CA PRO A 269 3.69 -1.32 -8.47
C PRO A 269 3.35 0.17 -8.54
N GLU A 270 2.39 0.52 -9.38
CA GLU A 270 1.85 1.86 -9.61
C GLU A 270 0.94 2.36 -8.49
N LEU A 271 0.53 1.49 -7.55
CA LEU A 271 -0.32 1.84 -6.41
C LEU A 271 0.32 2.94 -5.58
N ARG A 272 -0.43 4.01 -5.32
CA ARG A 272 -0.03 5.16 -4.52
C ARG A 272 -0.75 5.20 -3.17
N PRO A 273 -0.16 5.81 -2.12
CA PRO A 273 -0.74 5.83 -0.78
C PRO A 273 -2.18 6.34 -0.68
N TRP A 274 -2.57 7.28 -1.56
CA TRP A 274 -3.91 7.88 -1.60
C TRP A 274 -4.93 7.07 -2.39
N ASN A 275 -4.52 6.00 -3.08
CA ASN A 275 -5.49 5.06 -3.67
C ASN A 275 -6.11 4.14 -2.62
N MET A 276 -5.50 4.02 -1.44
CA MET A 276 -5.98 3.16 -0.35
C MET A 276 -7.06 3.85 0.48
N LYS A 277 -8.01 3.07 1.02
CA LYS A 277 -9.00 3.54 2.00
C LYS A 277 -8.38 4.37 3.13
N TYR A 278 -7.25 3.88 3.63
CA TYR A 278 -6.46 4.52 4.66
C TYR A 278 -5.03 4.61 4.16
N SER A 279 -4.56 5.84 3.93
CA SER A 279 -3.16 6.07 3.59
C SER A 279 -2.25 5.58 4.72
N PRO A 280 -1.14 4.89 4.40
CA PRO A 280 -0.19 4.44 5.40
C PRO A 280 0.30 5.57 6.32
N LYS A 281 0.65 5.21 7.55
CA LYS A 281 1.26 6.14 8.49
C LYS A 281 2.51 6.78 7.87
N GLY A 282 2.64 8.09 7.99
CA GLY A 282 3.78 8.86 7.49
C GLY A 282 3.77 9.17 5.99
N SER A 283 2.73 8.76 5.25
CA SER A 283 2.64 9.00 3.79
C SER A 283 2.74 10.48 3.39
N TYR A 284 2.44 11.40 4.30
CA TYR A 284 2.39 12.84 4.05
C TYR A 284 3.45 13.65 4.82
N ASP A 285 4.42 12.98 5.45
CA ASP A 285 5.40 13.66 6.30
C ASP A 285 6.35 14.53 5.49
N LYS A 286 6.80 14.04 4.33
CA LYS A 286 7.59 14.84 3.39
C LYS A 286 6.70 15.70 2.50
N LYS A 287 7.11 16.94 2.27
CA LYS A 287 6.40 17.91 1.43
C LYS A 287 6.19 17.40 0.00
N GLU A 288 7.21 16.75 -0.56
CA GLU A 288 7.13 16.16 -1.90
C GLU A 288 5.98 15.15 -2.07
N PHE A 289 5.79 14.23 -1.11
CA PHE A 289 4.66 13.28 -1.19
C PHE A 289 3.30 13.97 -1.10
N ARG A 290 3.22 15.10 -0.38
CA ARG A 290 2.00 15.92 -0.36
C ARG A 290 1.76 16.58 -1.71
N ILE A 291 2.80 17.17 -2.31
CA ILE A 291 2.73 17.79 -3.64
C ILE A 291 2.28 16.76 -4.68
N ASN A 292 2.88 15.58 -4.72
CA ASN A 292 2.48 14.53 -5.67
C ASN A 292 1.02 14.11 -5.50
N ALA A 293 0.57 13.97 -4.25
CA ALA A 293 -0.82 13.62 -3.95
C ALA A 293 -1.80 14.71 -4.45
N LEU A 294 -1.43 15.98 -4.25
CA LEU A 294 -2.22 17.12 -4.73
C LEU A 294 -2.19 17.25 -6.25
N ASN A 295 -1.05 17.00 -6.89
CA ASN A 295 -0.91 17.01 -8.35
C ASN A 295 -1.76 15.91 -8.99
N ASP A 296 -1.74 14.69 -8.46
CA ASP A 296 -2.62 13.61 -8.92
C ASP A 296 -4.10 13.95 -8.75
N TYR A 297 -4.45 14.58 -7.62
CA TYR A 297 -5.80 15.06 -7.41
C TYR A 297 -6.19 16.08 -8.49
N LEU A 298 -5.34 17.08 -8.78
CA LEU A 298 -5.61 18.06 -9.84
C LEU A 298 -5.80 17.38 -11.20
N ILE A 299 -4.91 16.47 -11.56
CA ILE A 299 -5.00 15.71 -12.82
C ILE A 299 -6.29 14.90 -12.88
N SER A 300 -6.73 14.29 -11.77
CA SER A 300 -8.01 13.56 -11.71
C SER A 300 -9.23 14.43 -11.96
N GLN A 301 -9.12 15.75 -11.73
CA GLN A 301 -10.17 16.73 -11.98
C GLN A 301 -10.05 17.36 -13.38
N GLY A 302 -9.11 16.89 -14.22
CA GLY A 302 -8.83 17.43 -15.54
C GLY A 302 -7.93 18.68 -15.53
N ALA A 303 -7.30 19.00 -14.40
CA ALA A 303 -6.42 20.15 -14.25
C ALA A 303 -4.93 19.78 -14.39
N ILE A 304 -4.08 20.77 -14.66
CA ILE A 304 -2.61 20.61 -14.65
C ILE A 304 -2.02 20.88 -13.25
N PRO A 305 -0.81 20.35 -12.94
CA PRO A 305 -0.05 20.74 -11.75
C PRO A 305 0.15 22.26 -11.65
N LEU A 306 0.25 22.77 -10.43
CA LEU A 306 0.33 24.22 -10.19
C LEU A 306 1.76 24.77 -10.30
N ASP A 307 2.77 23.90 -10.35
CA ASP A 307 4.17 24.30 -10.36
C ASP A 307 4.48 25.28 -11.50
N GLY A 308 4.98 26.46 -11.14
CA GLY A 308 5.33 27.52 -12.10
C GLY A 308 4.17 28.42 -12.55
N LEU A 309 2.93 28.16 -12.11
CA LEU A 309 1.79 29.02 -12.40
C LEU A 309 1.74 30.21 -11.43
N SER A 310 1.22 31.33 -11.93
CA SER A 310 0.89 32.49 -11.09
C SER A 310 -0.48 32.30 -10.40
N PRO A 311 -0.78 33.04 -9.31
CA PRO A 311 -2.10 33.01 -8.68
C PRO A 311 -3.26 33.38 -9.61
N GLU A 312 -3.01 34.21 -10.62
CA GLU A 312 -3.99 34.59 -11.64
C GLU A 312 -4.29 33.41 -12.57
N GLU A 313 -3.25 32.69 -13.01
CA GLU A 313 -3.38 31.49 -13.85
C GLU A 313 -4.09 30.36 -13.09
N THR A 314 -3.77 30.15 -11.80
CA THR A 314 -4.50 29.16 -11.00
C THR A 314 -5.95 29.54 -10.75
N TYR A 315 -6.24 30.85 -10.72
CA TYR A 315 -7.58 31.36 -10.54
C TYR A 315 -8.46 31.17 -11.78
N ASP A 316 -7.95 31.54 -12.97
CA ASP A 316 -8.70 31.52 -14.22
C ASP A 316 -8.57 30.21 -15.01
N GLN A 317 -7.35 29.79 -15.33
CA GLN A 317 -7.08 28.65 -16.22
C GLN A 317 -7.46 27.33 -15.55
N ILE A 318 -7.02 27.15 -14.30
CA ILE A 318 -7.30 25.92 -13.54
C ILE A 318 -8.71 25.96 -12.97
N GLY A 319 -9.21 27.15 -12.64
CA GLY A 319 -10.54 27.32 -12.05
C GLY A 319 -10.69 26.55 -10.74
N LEU A 320 -9.63 26.48 -9.91
CA LEU A 320 -9.58 25.70 -8.66
C LEU A 320 -10.86 25.86 -7.81
N ARG A 321 -11.38 27.09 -7.78
CA ARG A 321 -12.59 27.46 -7.06
C ARG A 321 -13.83 26.64 -7.45
N ASN A 322 -13.86 26.04 -8.64
CA ASN A 322 -15.02 25.33 -9.17
C ASN A 322 -15.13 23.91 -8.61
N PHE A 323 -14.03 23.16 -8.58
CA PHE A 323 -14.02 21.75 -8.19
C PHE A 323 -13.42 21.50 -6.80
N LEU A 324 -12.63 22.43 -6.26
CA LEU A 324 -11.92 22.22 -4.99
C LEU A 324 -12.87 22.30 -3.78
N THR A 325 -13.37 21.14 -3.34
CA THR A 325 -14.29 20.98 -2.22
C THR A 325 -13.79 19.96 -1.21
N LYS A 326 -14.33 19.98 0.02
CA LYS A 326 -13.95 18.96 1.02
C LYS A 326 -14.43 17.56 0.62
N SER A 327 -15.53 17.45 -0.13
CA SER A 327 -16.04 16.17 -0.63
C SER A 327 -15.10 15.63 -1.70
N SER A 328 -14.81 16.41 -2.74
CA SER A 328 -13.93 15.95 -3.84
C SER A 328 -12.55 15.49 -3.34
N ILE A 329 -11.96 16.19 -2.36
CA ILE A 329 -10.69 15.79 -1.72
C ILE A 329 -10.84 14.47 -0.95
N LYS A 330 -11.97 14.28 -0.24
CA LYS A 330 -12.25 13.04 0.49
C LYS A 330 -12.49 11.88 -0.46
N ASP A 331 -13.29 12.10 -1.50
CA ASP A 331 -13.69 11.09 -2.48
C ASP A 331 -12.48 10.61 -3.30
N PHE A 332 -11.48 11.47 -3.52
CA PHE A 332 -10.19 11.11 -4.10
C PHE A 332 -9.23 10.39 -3.12
N GLY A 333 -9.51 10.35 -1.81
CA GLY A 333 -8.69 9.64 -0.82
C GLY A 333 -7.71 10.51 -0.01
N LEU A 334 -7.77 11.85 -0.12
CA LEU A 334 -6.88 12.78 0.58
C LEU A 334 -7.44 13.31 1.91
N PHE A 335 -8.42 12.63 2.49
CA PHE A 335 -9.03 13.06 3.76
C PHE A 335 -8.02 13.10 4.92
N THR A 336 -7.09 12.14 4.97
CA THR A 336 -6.02 12.10 5.98
C THR A 336 -5.09 13.31 5.85
N LEU A 337 -4.71 13.68 4.63
CA LEU A 337 -3.93 14.88 4.36
C LEU A 337 -4.69 16.14 4.78
N LEU A 338 -5.98 16.23 4.42
CA LEU A 338 -6.83 17.36 4.78
C LEU A 338 -6.97 17.53 6.31
N ASN A 339 -7.03 16.44 7.08
CA ASN A 339 -7.08 16.50 8.54
C ASN A 339 -5.79 17.06 9.15
N ARG A 340 -4.62 16.82 8.54
CA ARG A 340 -3.34 17.41 8.97
C ARG A 340 -3.38 18.94 9.00
N TYR A 341 -4.17 19.55 8.12
CA TYR A 341 -4.36 21.00 8.02
C TYR A 341 -5.65 21.49 8.68
N GLY A 342 -6.18 20.77 9.68
CA GLY A 342 -7.38 21.18 10.40
C GLY A 342 -8.62 21.28 9.50
N ARG A 343 -8.67 20.48 8.43
CA ARG A 343 -9.72 20.52 7.40
C ARG A 343 -9.82 21.87 6.66
N SER A 344 -8.70 22.60 6.58
CA SER A 344 -8.56 23.81 5.76
C SER A 344 -7.91 23.45 4.42
N ILE A 345 -8.69 23.57 3.35
CA ILE A 345 -8.21 23.37 1.98
C ILE A 345 -7.14 24.42 1.65
N TYR A 346 -7.39 25.69 1.99
CA TYR A 346 -6.44 26.76 1.69
C TYR A 346 -5.11 26.55 2.41
N ARG A 347 -5.08 26.20 3.71
CA ARG A 347 -3.79 25.89 4.40
C ARG A 347 -3.05 24.73 3.76
N MET A 348 -3.78 23.71 3.33
CA MET A 348 -3.20 22.55 2.65
C MET A 348 -2.57 22.94 1.32
N PHE A 349 -3.22 23.78 0.52
CA PHE A 349 -2.66 24.25 -0.75
C PHE A 349 -1.57 25.31 -0.56
N GLU A 350 -1.74 26.27 0.34
CA GLU A 350 -0.77 27.32 0.70
C GLU A 350 0.56 26.73 1.19
N ASP A 351 0.54 25.72 2.08
CA ASP A 351 1.78 25.09 2.57
C ASP A 351 2.57 24.38 1.46
N ASN A 352 1.86 23.86 0.45
CA ASN A 352 2.46 23.06 -0.62
C ASN A 352 2.76 23.88 -1.88
N PHE A 353 2.01 24.94 -2.15
CA PHE A 353 2.08 25.84 -3.31
C PHE A 353 1.89 27.32 -2.90
N PRO A 354 2.78 27.88 -2.06
CA PRO A 354 2.59 29.21 -1.46
C PRO A 354 2.60 30.36 -2.46
N GLU A 355 3.28 30.20 -3.60
CA GLU A 355 3.40 31.23 -4.63
C GLU A 355 2.25 31.18 -5.66
N GLN A 356 1.50 30.07 -5.69
CA GLN A 356 0.48 29.78 -6.71
C GLN A 356 -0.93 30.08 -6.21
N ILE A 357 -1.13 30.28 -4.90
CA ILE A 357 -2.46 30.28 -4.29
C ILE A 357 -2.61 31.49 -3.37
N LEU A 358 -3.73 32.20 -3.52
CA LEU A 358 -4.10 33.31 -2.66
C LEU A 358 -5.37 33.00 -1.86
N PRO A 359 -5.56 33.61 -0.69
CA PRO A 359 -6.71 33.28 0.16
C PRO A 359 -8.08 33.59 -0.46
N TRP A 360 -8.14 34.50 -1.43
CA TRP A 360 -9.37 34.86 -2.16
C TRP A 360 -9.58 34.06 -3.45
N THR A 361 -8.60 33.27 -3.90
CA THR A 361 -8.74 32.43 -5.10
C THR A 361 -9.44 31.09 -4.79
N ILE A 362 -9.49 30.67 -3.53
CA ILE A 362 -10.17 29.45 -3.06
C ILE A 362 -11.52 29.75 -2.37
N LYS A 363 -12.50 28.83 -2.48
CA LYS A 363 -13.79 28.96 -1.77
C LYS A 363 -13.64 28.78 -0.25
N ASN A 364 -14.45 29.52 0.51
CA ASN A 364 -14.69 29.30 1.95
C ASN A 364 -13.46 29.40 2.86
N VAL A 365 -12.49 30.24 2.52
CA VAL A 365 -11.37 30.57 3.41
C VAL A 365 -11.88 31.52 4.50
N LYS A 366 -11.82 31.11 5.77
CA LYS A 366 -12.29 31.91 6.92
C LYS A 366 -11.16 32.59 7.69
N TYR A 367 -10.11 31.83 8.04
CA TYR A 367 -9.09 32.28 9.00
C TYR A 367 -8.36 33.57 8.58
N VAL A 368 -8.08 33.75 7.30
CA VAL A 368 -7.43 34.97 6.77
C VAL A 368 -8.27 36.25 6.91
N TRP A 369 -9.55 36.11 7.27
CA TRP A 369 -10.48 37.22 7.52
C TRP A 369 -10.81 37.40 9.00
N GLU A 370 -10.10 36.71 9.91
CA GLU A 370 -10.37 36.78 11.36
C GLU A 370 -9.59 37.92 12.04
N ASP A 371 -8.28 38.02 11.82
CA ASP A 371 -7.43 38.97 12.55
C ASP A 371 -7.51 40.40 11.98
N ASN A 372 -7.18 40.58 10.70
CA ASN A 372 -7.22 41.89 10.03
C ASN A 372 -7.94 41.83 8.67
N PRO A 373 -9.27 41.63 8.67
CA PRO A 373 -10.03 41.45 7.43
C PRO A 373 -9.92 42.62 6.46
N LYS A 374 -9.78 43.85 6.97
CA LYS A 374 -9.66 45.05 6.13
C LYS A 374 -8.32 45.07 5.38
N GLU A 375 -7.22 44.74 6.06
CA GLU A 375 -5.91 44.66 5.42
C GLU A 375 -5.86 43.53 4.37
N THR A 376 -6.42 42.35 4.68
CA THR A 376 -6.53 41.25 3.70
C THR A 376 -7.36 41.69 2.49
N ALA A 377 -8.45 42.41 2.70
CA ALA A 377 -9.26 42.94 1.62
C ALA A 377 -8.51 43.95 0.76
N VAL A 378 -7.70 44.82 1.36
CA VAL A 378 -6.84 45.76 0.63
C VAL A 378 -5.83 45.02 -0.25
N LYS A 379 -5.14 44.00 0.27
CA LYS A 379 -4.22 43.16 -0.52
C LYS A 379 -4.94 42.51 -1.70
N ALA A 380 -6.15 42.02 -1.48
CA ALA A 380 -6.96 41.41 -2.53
C ALA A 380 -7.42 42.40 -3.62
N VAL A 381 -7.71 43.65 -3.23
CA VAL A 381 -8.07 44.72 -4.17
C VAL A 381 -6.85 45.17 -4.98
N LYS A 382 -5.68 45.31 -4.36
CA LYS A 382 -4.43 45.60 -5.06
C LYS A 382 -4.08 44.51 -6.07
N TRP A 383 -4.09 43.26 -5.63
CA TRP A 383 -3.90 42.11 -6.52
C TRP A 383 -4.87 42.12 -7.72
N LEU A 384 -6.15 42.42 -7.48
CA LEU A 384 -7.14 42.49 -8.55
C LEU A 384 -6.79 43.56 -9.59
N ILE A 385 -6.29 44.72 -9.15
CA ILE A 385 -6.01 45.88 -10.00
C ILE A 385 -4.65 45.75 -10.69
N GLU A 386 -3.61 45.49 -9.92
CA GLU A 386 -2.20 45.50 -10.35
C GLU A 386 -1.83 44.21 -11.07
N ASP A 387 -2.11 43.05 -10.47
CA ASP A 387 -1.61 41.77 -10.98
C ASP A 387 -2.60 41.12 -11.96
N TYR A 388 -3.88 41.03 -11.58
CA TYR A 388 -4.89 40.29 -12.34
C TYR A 388 -5.46 41.06 -13.53
N LEU A 389 -5.83 42.34 -13.32
CA LEU A 389 -6.36 43.18 -14.38
C LEU A 389 -5.31 44.02 -15.09
N GLN A 390 -4.19 44.33 -14.43
CA GLN A 390 -3.12 45.19 -14.93
C GLN A 390 -3.68 46.54 -15.42
N LEU A 391 -4.48 47.18 -14.57
CA LEU A 391 -5.09 48.47 -14.89
C LEU A 391 -4.14 49.62 -14.60
N GLU A 392 -4.11 50.60 -15.49
CA GLU A 392 -3.52 51.89 -15.22
C GLU A 392 -4.43 52.71 -14.28
N GLU A 393 -3.85 53.68 -13.56
CA GLU A 393 -4.54 54.45 -12.51
C GLU A 393 -5.84 55.10 -13.02
N GLU A 394 -5.81 55.66 -14.22
CA GLU A 394 -6.95 56.33 -14.86
C GLU A 394 -8.08 55.36 -15.23
N GLU A 395 -7.78 54.07 -15.37
CA GLU A 395 -8.75 53.04 -15.75
C GLU A 395 -9.51 52.46 -14.55
N ILE A 396 -8.98 52.62 -13.33
CA ILE A 396 -9.56 52.06 -12.11
C ILE A 396 -11.03 52.47 -11.93
N PRO A 397 -11.42 53.76 -12.02
CA PRO A 397 -12.80 54.16 -11.79
C PRO A 397 -13.79 53.59 -12.83
N GLN A 398 -13.37 53.43 -14.09
CA GLN A 398 -14.24 52.90 -15.14
C GLN A 398 -14.44 51.38 -15.08
N HIS A 399 -13.50 50.63 -14.50
CA HIS A 399 -13.52 49.14 -14.48
C HIS A 399 -13.94 48.55 -13.13
N ILE A 400 -13.53 49.16 -12.01
CA ILE A 400 -13.79 48.63 -10.67
C ILE A 400 -15.22 48.92 -10.23
N THR A 401 -16.08 47.92 -10.44
CA THR A 401 -17.53 47.99 -10.20
C THR A 401 -18.00 46.84 -9.31
N GLN A 402 -19.15 46.99 -8.64
CA GLN A 402 -19.77 45.88 -7.90
C GLN A 402 -20.06 44.66 -8.81
N ASP A 403 -20.41 44.92 -10.08
CA ASP A 403 -20.64 43.89 -11.07
C ASP A 403 -19.37 43.08 -11.37
N LEU A 404 -18.22 43.75 -11.52
CA LEU A 404 -16.93 43.08 -11.69
C LEU A 404 -16.64 42.11 -10.53
N PHE A 405 -16.72 42.57 -9.28
CA PHE A 405 -16.52 41.70 -8.11
C PHE A 405 -17.52 40.54 -8.07
N ARG A 406 -18.74 40.70 -8.59
CA ARG A 406 -19.73 39.63 -8.69
C ARG A 406 -19.36 38.62 -9.77
N ARG A 407 -19.03 39.07 -10.97
CA ARG A 407 -18.64 38.20 -12.10
C ARG A 407 -17.38 37.40 -11.77
N LEU A 408 -16.41 38.04 -11.12
CA LEU A 408 -15.21 37.39 -10.59
C LEU A 408 -15.45 36.62 -9.28
N LYS A 409 -16.68 36.41 -8.80
CA LYS A 409 -16.94 35.69 -7.51
C LYS A 409 -16.19 36.29 -6.29
N LEU A 410 -15.65 37.49 -6.37
CA LEU A 410 -14.91 38.22 -5.32
C LEU A 410 -15.82 39.12 -4.46
N SER A 411 -17.14 39.06 -4.64
CA SER A 411 -18.13 39.89 -3.93
C SER A 411 -17.96 39.92 -2.40
N ARG A 412 -17.47 38.83 -1.79
CA ARG A 412 -17.31 38.76 -0.34
C ARG A 412 -16.23 39.72 0.18
N ILE A 413 -15.24 40.10 -0.64
CA ILE A 413 -14.21 41.08 -0.28
C ILE A 413 -14.86 42.42 0.07
N ILE A 414 -15.78 42.91 -0.76
CA ILE A 414 -16.41 44.21 -0.58
C ILE A 414 -17.67 44.18 0.29
N LYS A 415 -18.36 43.02 0.36
CA LYS A 415 -19.63 42.89 1.11
C LYS A 415 -19.46 42.43 2.55
N ASN A 416 -18.29 41.93 2.95
CA ASN A 416 -18.06 41.48 4.32
C ASN A 416 -18.14 42.68 5.29
N GLU A 417 -19.06 42.62 6.24
CA GLU A 417 -19.29 43.70 7.23
C GLU A 417 -18.03 44.02 8.04
N ARG A 418 -17.21 43.01 8.36
CA ARG A 418 -15.97 43.17 9.14
C ARG A 418 -14.88 43.94 8.38
N VAL A 419 -14.93 43.93 7.05
CA VAL A 419 -13.99 44.71 6.20
C VAL A 419 -14.36 46.19 6.22
N GLY A 420 -15.65 46.50 6.33
CA GLY A 420 -16.14 47.88 6.43
C GLY A 420 -16.34 48.60 5.10
N PHE A 421 -16.12 47.95 3.94
CA PHE A 421 -16.34 48.58 2.62
C PHE A 421 -17.83 48.75 2.27
N ARG A 422 -18.75 48.08 2.98
CA ARG A 422 -20.21 48.21 2.81
C ARG A 422 -20.70 47.99 1.37
N GLY A 423 -20.00 47.14 0.63
CA GLY A 423 -20.25 46.86 -0.79
C GLY A 423 -19.85 47.98 -1.75
N SER A 424 -19.22 49.06 -1.28
CA SER A 424 -18.81 50.19 -2.12
C SER A 424 -17.49 49.91 -2.84
N PRO A 425 -17.44 49.94 -4.19
CA PRO A 425 -16.18 49.87 -4.93
C PRO A 425 -15.25 51.04 -4.60
N PHE A 426 -15.81 52.24 -4.34
CA PHE A 426 -15.03 53.40 -3.92
C PHE A 426 -14.31 53.14 -2.60
N GLU A 427 -15.01 52.64 -1.57
CA GLU A 427 -14.39 52.37 -0.27
C GLU A 427 -13.29 51.33 -0.36
N ALA A 428 -13.47 50.32 -1.23
CA ALA A 428 -12.46 49.31 -1.49
C ALA A 428 -11.21 49.89 -2.16
N VAL A 429 -11.39 50.72 -3.20
CA VAL A 429 -10.30 51.38 -3.92
C VAL A 429 -9.61 52.42 -3.04
N ASN A 430 -10.35 53.28 -2.34
CA ASN A 430 -9.79 54.29 -1.43
C ASN A 430 -9.03 53.64 -0.25
N ALA A 431 -9.43 52.45 0.19
CA ALA A 431 -8.65 51.71 1.18
C ALA A 431 -7.32 51.17 0.62
N ALA A 432 -7.28 50.82 -0.67
CA ALA A 432 -6.06 50.33 -1.35
C ALA A 432 -5.13 51.46 -1.81
N TYR A 433 -5.70 52.59 -2.25
CA TYR A 433 -5.02 53.79 -2.73
C TYR A 433 -5.59 55.03 -2.01
N PRO A 434 -5.15 55.29 -0.77
CA PRO A 434 -5.71 56.36 0.05
C PRO A 434 -5.59 57.73 -0.62
N ASN A 435 -6.71 58.42 -0.77
CA ASN A 435 -6.81 59.80 -1.30
C ASN A 435 -6.34 59.99 -2.76
N VAL A 436 -6.17 58.91 -3.52
CA VAL A 436 -5.88 59.00 -4.97
C VAL A 436 -7.15 59.31 -5.76
N PHE A 437 -8.28 58.73 -5.35
CA PHE A 437 -9.58 58.88 -6.01
C PHE A 437 -10.60 59.60 -5.14
N SER A 438 -11.52 60.31 -5.78
CA SER A 438 -12.66 60.97 -5.15
C SER A 438 -13.94 60.14 -5.26
N LEU A 439 -14.95 60.49 -4.46
CA LEU A 439 -16.27 59.85 -4.53
C LEU A 439 -16.96 60.10 -5.88
N ASP A 440 -16.67 61.23 -6.54
CA ASP A 440 -17.25 61.60 -7.83
C ASP A 440 -16.73 60.72 -8.97
N ASP A 441 -15.47 60.28 -8.90
CA ASP A 441 -14.90 59.29 -9.83
C ASP A 441 -15.70 57.98 -9.80
N PHE A 442 -16.37 57.71 -8.68
CA PHE A 442 -17.18 56.52 -8.46
C PHE A 442 -18.70 56.77 -8.43
N ARG A 443 -19.18 57.94 -8.88
CA ARG A 443 -20.61 58.28 -8.85
C ARG A 443 -21.49 57.29 -9.63
N ARG A 444 -22.76 57.19 -9.22
CA ARG A 444 -23.77 56.41 -9.95
C ARG A 444 -24.00 57.02 -11.34
N GLY A 445 -24.12 56.17 -12.37
CA GLY A 445 -24.32 56.61 -13.75
C GLY A 445 -23.05 57.06 -14.49
N ARG A 446 -21.86 56.92 -13.86
CA ARG A 446 -20.58 57.11 -14.57
C ARG A 446 -20.43 56.13 -15.72
N LYS A 447 -19.60 56.49 -16.72
CA LYS A 447 -19.23 55.56 -17.79
C LYS A 447 -18.46 54.39 -17.17
N THR A 448 -18.97 53.18 -17.33
CA THR A 448 -18.30 51.95 -16.91
C THR A 448 -17.97 51.11 -18.12
N VAL A 449 -16.78 50.54 -18.14
CA VAL A 449 -16.32 49.63 -19.20
C VAL A 449 -16.32 48.21 -18.63
N ARG A 450 -16.95 47.28 -19.36
CA ARG A 450 -16.95 45.87 -18.98
C ARG A 450 -15.69 45.21 -19.53
N ILE A 451 -14.89 44.67 -18.63
CA ILE A 451 -13.79 43.77 -19.00
C ILE A 451 -14.39 42.48 -19.56
N ASN A 452 -13.95 42.11 -20.77
CA ASN A 452 -14.24 40.80 -21.34
C ASN A 452 -13.37 39.76 -20.63
N LEU A 453 -14.02 38.87 -19.89
CA LEU A 453 -13.34 37.82 -19.13
C LEU A 453 -13.19 36.54 -19.94
N GLU A 454 -13.86 36.41 -21.09
CA GLU A 454 -13.84 35.21 -21.96
C GLU A 454 -12.47 35.02 -22.64
N GLY A 455 -11.68 36.08 -22.81
CA GLY A 455 -10.30 35.98 -23.28
C GLY A 455 -9.27 35.63 -22.20
N LYS A 456 -9.65 35.72 -20.91
CA LYS A 456 -8.82 35.35 -19.76
C LYS A 456 -9.18 33.97 -19.18
N THR A 457 -10.35 33.44 -19.54
CA THR A 457 -10.78 32.07 -19.24
C THR A 457 -10.73 31.24 -20.53
N VAL A 458 -9.57 30.67 -20.83
CA VAL A 458 -9.43 29.71 -21.94
C VAL A 458 -9.71 28.30 -21.43
N ALA A 459 -10.47 27.56 -22.25
CA ALA A 459 -11.04 26.22 -22.13
C ALA A 459 -10.34 25.21 -21.20
#